data_AF-A0A7K5Z932-F1
#
_entry.id   AF-A0A7K5Z932-F1
#
_cell.length_a   1.000
_cell.length_b   1.000
_cell.length_c   1.000
_cell.angle_alpha   90.00
_cell.angle_beta   90.00
_cell.angle_gamma   90.00
#
_symmetry.space_group_name_H-M   'P 1'
#
loop_
_entity.id
_entity.type
_entity.pdbx_description
1 polymer ?
#
loop_
_entity_poly.entity_id
_entity_poly.type
_entity_poly.pdbx_seq_one_letter_code
_entity_poly.pdbx_strand_id
1 'polypeptide(L)'
;PGESDNRNQQKMEMKVWDPDNPLTDRQIDQFLVVARAVGTFARALDCSSSIRQPSLHMSAAAASRDITLFHAMDTLQRNGYDLAKAMATLVPQGGPVLCRDEMEEWSA
;
A
#
# COMPACT_ATOMS: atom_id res chain seq x y z
N PRO A 1 -4.89 -46.21 -5.19
CA PRO A 1 -4.35 -44.84 -5.01
C PRO A 1 -3.89 -44.28 -6.36
N GLY A 2 -4.34 -43.08 -6.75
CA GLY A 2 -3.91 -42.43 -8.00
C GLY A 2 -2.52 -41.82 -7.89
N GLU A 3 -1.83 -41.66 -9.02
CA GLU A 3 -0.54 -40.97 -9.10
C GLU A 3 -0.69 -39.47 -8.81
N SER A 4 0.31 -38.87 -8.16
CA SER A 4 0.36 -37.44 -7.86
C SER A 4 0.81 -36.62 -9.07
N ASP A 5 0.23 -35.42 -9.25
CA ASP A 5 0.46 -34.58 -10.45
C ASP A 5 1.84 -33.89 -10.56
N ASN A 6 2.68 -33.99 -9.52
CA ASN A 6 4.02 -33.41 -9.42
C ASN A 6 4.13 -31.90 -9.71
N ARG A 7 3.04 -31.13 -9.60
CA ARG A 7 3.05 -29.67 -9.83
C ARG A 7 3.62 -28.91 -8.64
N ASN A 8 4.60 -28.04 -8.88
CA ASN A 8 5.11 -27.13 -7.85
C ASN A 8 4.34 -25.80 -7.86
N GLN A 9 3.37 -25.65 -6.95
CA GLN A 9 2.53 -24.46 -6.84
C GLN A 9 3.33 -23.17 -6.59
N GLN A 10 4.44 -23.23 -5.85
CA GLN A 10 5.27 -22.05 -5.56
C GLN A 10 5.89 -21.43 -6.82
N LYS A 11 6.00 -22.20 -7.92
CA LYS A 11 6.45 -21.70 -9.22
C LYS A 11 5.31 -21.19 -10.10
N MET A 12 4.07 -21.39 -9.69
CA MET A 12 2.88 -21.08 -10.49
C MET A 12 2.13 -19.87 -9.94
N GLU A 13 2.13 -19.69 -8.62
CA GLU A 13 1.37 -18.64 -7.97
C GLU A 13 2.03 -18.15 -6.68
N MET A 14 1.65 -16.94 -6.28
CA MET A 14 1.99 -16.38 -4.98
C MET A 14 0.71 -15.83 -4.34
N LYS A 15 0.53 -16.12 -3.05
CA LYS A 15 -0.58 -15.55 -2.27
C LYS A 15 -0.32 -14.08 -2.00
N VAL A 16 -1.24 -13.22 -2.42
CA VAL A 16 -1.18 -11.75 -2.23
C VAL A 16 -2.11 -11.23 -1.13
N TRP A 17 -3.08 -12.05 -0.71
CA TRP A 17 -3.99 -11.76 0.39
C TRP A 17 -4.59 -13.06 0.91
N ASP A 18 -4.69 -13.19 2.23
CA ASP A 18 -5.42 -14.23 2.94
C ASP A 18 -6.81 -13.72 3.40
N PRO A 19 -7.93 -14.30 2.90
CA PRO A 19 -9.26 -13.94 3.39
C PRO A 19 -9.47 -14.34 4.86
N ASP A 20 -8.77 -15.36 5.36
CA ASP A 20 -8.89 -15.86 6.72
C ASP A 20 -7.82 -15.26 7.66
N ASN A 21 -7.62 -13.94 7.56
CA ASN A 21 -6.62 -13.21 8.35
C ASN A 21 -7.17 -12.79 9.73
N PRO A 22 -6.31 -12.50 10.72
CA PRO A 22 -6.75 -12.23 12.10
C PRO A 22 -7.32 -10.81 12.31
N LEU A 23 -7.35 -9.96 11.29
CA LEU A 23 -7.83 -8.59 11.40
C LEU A 23 -9.34 -8.53 11.15
N THR A 24 -10.01 -7.66 11.90
CA THR A 24 -11.38 -7.28 11.60
C THR A 24 -11.42 -6.32 10.42
N ASP A 25 -12.53 -6.31 9.67
CA ASP A 25 -12.76 -5.33 8.58
C ASP A 25 -12.52 -3.89 9.04
N ARG A 26 -12.94 -3.58 10.28
CA ARG A 26 -12.70 -2.26 10.88
C ARG A 26 -11.22 -1.93 11.04
N GLN A 27 -10.37 -2.89 11.41
CA GLN A 27 -8.92 -2.67 11.52
C GLN A 27 -8.28 -2.47 10.15
N ILE A 28 -8.74 -3.21 9.14
CA ILE A 28 -8.29 -3.05 7.76
C ILE A 28 -8.66 -1.64 7.26
N ASP A 29 -9.93 -1.24 7.41
CA ASP A 29 -10.41 0.10 7.03
C ASP A 29 -9.61 1.21 7.73
N GLN A 30 -9.34 1.06 9.02
CA GLN A 30 -8.53 2.01 9.78
C GLN A 30 -7.09 2.07 9.24
N PHE A 31 -6.48 0.93 8.92
CA PHE A 31 -5.15 0.88 8.31
C PHE A 31 -5.13 1.58 6.94
N LEU A 32 -6.16 1.38 6.12
CA LEU A 32 -6.31 2.05 4.83
C LEU A 32 -6.47 3.58 4.97
N VAL A 33 -7.13 4.06 6.04
CA VAL A 33 -7.15 5.49 6.37
C VAL A 33 -5.76 6.00 6.72
N VAL A 34 -5.00 5.27 7.54
CA VAL A 34 -3.63 5.63 7.92
C VAL A 34 -2.70 5.67 6.71
N ALA A 35 -2.77 4.68 5.82
CA ALA A 35 -1.96 4.65 4.60
C ALA A 35 -2.21 5.87 3.70
N ARG A 36 -3.48 6.29 3.56
CA ARG A 36 -3.84 7.52 2.82
C ARG A 36 -3.29 8.78 3.48
N ALA A 37 -3.33 8.86 4.81
CA ALA A 37 -2.76 9.99 5.55
C ALA A 37 -1.23 10.07 5.36
N VAL A 38 -0.54 8.93 5.43
CA VAL A 38 0.90 8.83 5.15
C VAL A 38 1.21 9.25 3.71
N GLY A 39 0.46 8.75 2.72
CA GLY A 39 0.64 9.12 1.31
C GLY A 39 0.36 10.60 1.03
N THR A 40 -0.55 11.23 1.76
CA THR A 40 -0.81 12.68 1.69
C THR A 40 0.37 13.47 2.24
N PHE A 41 0.89 13.05 3.40
CA PHE A 41 2.08 13.66 4.00
C PHE A 41 3.32 13.49 3.13
N ALA A 42 3.52 12.32 2.51
CA ALA A 42 4.64 12.06 1.60
C ALA A 42 4.66 13.05 0.42
N ARG A 43 3.50 13.32 -0.19
CA ARG A 43 3.36 14.32 -1.27
C ARG A 43 3.63 15.74 -0.82
N ALA A 44 3.31 16.07 0.43
CA ALA A 44 3.62 17.38 1.00
C ALA A 44 5.14 17.60 1.19
N LEU A 45 5.90 16.52 1.36
CA LEU A 45 7.36 16.53 1.46
C LEU A 45 8.08 16.37 0.11
N ASP A 46 7.39 15.89 -0.94
CA ASP A 46 7.97 15.70 -2.26
C ASP A 46 8.13 17.04 -3.00
N CYS A 47 9.28 17.67 -2.83
CA CYS A 47 9.63 18.95 -3.45
C CYS A 47 10.19 18.82 -4.88
N SER A 48 10.21 17.62 -5.46
CA SER A 48 10.77 17.40 -6.80
C SER A 48 10.06 18.19 -7.91
N SER A 49 8.78 18.53 -7.70
CA SER A 49 7.97 19.41 -8.55
C SER A 49 7.66 20.75 -7.85
N SER A 50 8.68 21.56 -7.58
CA SER A 50 8.57 22.88 -6.91
C SER A 50 7.64 23.89 -7.63
N ILE A 51 7.16 23.57 -8.83
CA ILE A 51 6.24 24.38 -9.66
C ILE A 51 4.76 24.01 -9.44
N ARG A 52 4.45 22.84 -8.85
CA ARG A 52 3.08 22.34 -8.66
C ARG A 52 2.95 21.53 -7.37
N GLN A 53 3.22 22.12 -6.20
CA GLN A 53 2.73 21.50 -4.97
C GLN A 53 1.20 21.34 -5.10
N PRO A 54 0.66 20.11 -5.11
CA PRO A 54 -0.77 19.93 -5.22
C PRO A 54 -1.42 20.55 -4.00
N SER A 55 -2.58 21.20 -4.18
CA SER A 55 -3.39 21.64 -3.07
C SER A 55 -3.66 20.47 -2.12
N LEU A 56 -3.95 20.76 -0.84
CA LEU A 56 -4.22 19.72 0.16
C LEU A 56 -5.26 18.68 -0.31
N HIS A 57 -6.34 19.13 -0.96
CA HIS A 57 -7.37 18.24 -1.48
C HIS A 57 -6.89 17.39 -2.66
N MET A 58 -6.03 17.93 -3.53
CA MET A 58 -5.44 17.17 -4.64
C MET A 58 -4.48 16.09 -4.12
N SER A 59 -3.64 16.42 -3.13
CA SER A 59 -2.75 15.44 -2.48
C SER A 59 -3.54 14.35 -1.77
N ALA A 60 -4.62 14.70 -1.07
CA ALA A 60 -5.50 13.73 -0.41
C ALA A 60 -6.24 12.84 -1.42
N ALA A 61 -6.72 13.42 -2.53
CA ALA A 61 -7.35 12.67 -3.61
C ALA A 61 -6.37 11.70 -4.29
N ALA A 62 -5.16 12.15 -4.59
CA ALA A 62 -4.10 11.33 -5.16
C ALA A 62 -3.71 10.16 -4.23
N ALA A 63 -3.49 10.44 -2.95
CA ALA A 63 -3.21 9.41 -1.95
C ALA A 63 -4.38 8.44 -1.73
N SER A 64 -5.61 8.82 -2.09
CA SER A 64 -6.80 7.96 -1.97
C SER A 64 -7.04 7.06 -3.18
N ARG A 65 -6.19 7.14 -4.22
CA ARG A 65 -6.28 6.29 -5.41
C ARG A 65 -5.91 4.83 -5.10
N ASP A 66 -6.42 3.92 -5.91
CA ASP A 66 -6.32 2.47 -5.69
C ASP A 66 -4.90 1.95 -5.56
N ILE A 67 -3.91 2.58 -6.24
CA ILE A 67 -2.51 2.19 -6.11
C ILE A 67 -2.01 2.24 -4.66
N THR A 68 -2.45 3.25 -3.88
CA THR A 68 -2.11 3.37 -2.46
C THR A 68 -2.86 2.34 -1.62
N LEU A 69 -4.12 2.05 -1.97
CA LEU A 69 -4.93 1.06 -1.27
C LEU A 69 -4.38 -0.35 -1.49
N PHE A 70 -4.05 -0.73 -2.72
CA PHE A 70 -3.42 -2.01 -3.04
C PHE A 70 -2.07 -2.16 -2.35
N HIS A 71 -1.24 -1.11 -2.35
CA HIS A 71 0.01 -1.13 -1.62
C HIS A 71 -0.19 -1.34 -0.11
N ALA A 72 -1.19 -0.69 0.49
CA ALA A 72 -1.51 -0.88 1.90
C ALA A 72 -1.98 -2.32 2.21
N MET A 73 -2.82 -2.91 1.36
CA MET A 73 -3.28 -4.30 1.51
C MET A 73 -2.11 -5.30 1.41
N ASP A 74 -1.23 -5.13 0.42
CA ASP A 74 -0.03 -5.94 0.26
C ASP A 74 0.95 -5.75 1.45
N THR A 75 1.03 -4.53 1.99
CA THR A 75 1.80 -4.23 3.20
C THR A 75 1.31 -5.02 4.41
N LEU A 76 -0.02 -5.16 4.60
CA LEU A 76 -0.58 -6.00 5.65
C LEU A 76 -0.20 -7.48 5.44
N GLN A 77 -0.41 -8.02 4.23
CA GLN A 77 -0.07 -9.41 3.89
C GLN A 77 1.41 -9.72 4.15
N ARG A 78 2.32 -8.89 3.64
CA ARG A 78 3.78 -9.10 3.76
C ARG A 78 4.28 -9.00 5.19
N ASN A 79 3.57 -8.27 6.04
CA ASN A 79 3.88 -8.16 7.47
C ASN A 79 3.13 -9.19 8.33
N GLY A 80 2.47 -10.17 7.71
CA GLY A 80 1.74 -11.22 8.43
C GLY A 80 0.59 -10.66 9.25
N TYR A 81 -0.04 -9.58 8.77
CA TYR A 81 -1.16 -8.89 9.41
C TYR A 81 -0.85 -8.26 10.77
N ASP A 82 0.42 -8.12 11.13
CA ASP A 82 0.83 -7.33 12.29
C ASP A 82 0.72 -5.83 11.95
N LEU A 83 -0.27 -5.15 12.54
CA LEU A 83 -0.52 -3.73 12.32
C LEU A 83 0.67 -2.85 12.72
N ALA A 84 1.37 -3.16 13.82
CA ALA A 84 2.49 -2.35 14.27
C ALA A 84 3.66 -2.45 13.29
N LYS A 85 3.97 -3.67 12.85
CA LYS A 85 5.00 -3.92 11.85
C LYS A 85 4.64 -3.29 10.49
N ALA A 86 3.38 -3.44 10.06
CA ALA A 86 2.88 -2.86 8.82
C ALA A 86 2.92 -1.32 8.84
N MET A 87 2.58 -0.69 9.96
CA MET A 87 2.71 0.77 10.12
C MET A 87 4.16 1.23 10.00
N ALA A 88 5.09 0.52 10.62
CA ALA A 88 6.52 0.85 10.53
C ALA A 88 7.03 0.78 9.08
N THR A 89 6.49 -0.11 8.25
CA THR A 89 6.85 -0.19 6.83
C THR A 89 6.28 0.93 5.96
N LEU A 90 5.22 1.62 6.40
CA LEU A 90 4.70 2.81 5.70
C LEU A 90 5.59 4.05 5.91
N VAL A 91 6.44 4.05 6.93
CA VAL A 91 7.34 5.17 7.28
C VAL A 91 8.75 4.64 7.59
N PRO A 92 9.48 4.11 6.60
CA PRO A 92 10.87 3.70 6.79
C PRO A 92 11.78 4.89 7.19
N GLN A 93 13.01 4.61 7.61
CA GLN A 93 13.98 5.64 8.05
C GLN A 93 14.22 6.76 7.01
N GLY A 94 13.97 6.49 5.73
CA GLY A 94 14.10 7.46 4.64
C GLY A 94 12.90 8.40 4.44
N GLY A 95 11.82 8.24 5.20
CA GLY A 95 10.59 9.04 5.07
C GLY A 95 9.36 8.20 4.70
N PRO A 96 8.17 8.84 4.62
CA PRO A 96 6.92 8.15 4.31
C PRO A 96 6.91 7.59 2.89
N VAL A 97 6.27 6.43 2.71
CA VAL A 97 6.13 5.81 1.39
C VAL A 97 5.22 6.64 0.49
N LEU A 98 5.67 6.87 -0.75
CA LEU A 98 4.91 7.54 -1.80
C LEU A 98 4.60 6.56 -2.92
N CYS A 99 3.31 6.22 -3.08
CA CYS A 99 2.83 5.42 -4.21
C CYS A 99 2.20 6.36 -5.25
N ARG A 100 2.71 6.37 -6.48
CA ARG A 100 2.11 7.07 -7.63
C ARG A 100 1.72 6.05 -8.68
N ASP A 101 0.67 6.35 -9.42
CA ASP A 101 0.39 5.67 -10.68
C ASP A 101 0.79 6.57 -11.85
N GLU A 102 0.82 5.99 -13.04
CA GLU A 102 1.23 6.68 -14.27
C GLU A 102 0.46 7.99 -14.49
N MET A 103 -0.81 8.08 -14.07
CA MET A 103 -1.60 9.31 -14.20
C MET A 103 -1.02 10.44 -13.35
N GLU A 104 -0.63 10.16 -12.11
CA GLU A 104 0.01 11.14 -11.24
C GLU A 104 1.46 11.42 -11.67
N GLU A 105 2.21 10.40 -12.09
CA GLU A 105 3.60 10.58 -12.53
C GLU A 105 3.71 11.42 -13.81
N TRP A 106 2.84 11.20 -14.79
CA TRP A 106 2.88 11.93 -16.07
C TRP A 106 2.35 13.36 -15.98
N SER A 107 1.62 13.71 -14.91
CA SER A 107 1.05 15.04 -14.71
C SER A 107 1.92 15.99 -13.87
N ALA A 108 2.98 15.46 -13.23
CA ALA A 108 3.94 16.23 -12.44
C ALA A 108 4.77 17.21 -13.30
#